data_AF-A0AA47FIR4-F1
#
_entry.id   AF-A0AA47FIR4-F1
#
_cell.length_a   1.000
_cell.length_b   1.000
_cell.length_c   1.000
_cell.angle_alpha   90.00
_cell.angle_beta   90.00
_cell.angle_gamma   90.00
#
_symmetry.space_group_name_H-M   'P 1'
#
loop_
_entity.id
_entity.type
_entity.pdbx_description
1 polymer ?
#
loop_
_entity_poly.entity_id
_entity_poly.type
_entity_poly.pdbx_seq_one_letter_code
_entity_poly.pdbx_strand_id
1 'polypeptide(L)'
;MSDSPSHHGPGSAPPSASSGASGQAPRSRRPDYVLTAVVGAIFAPATSVLLGLADAAPTQILRTALLLAAILLLSASAAALFASRSSLGALVAGLTALAAQSMVFLAPIHAASLSEKWLQSLIRTGFVLVLAGLWLGGSWGMRQARRAGHAQGHAAFRLTQADRTVGSTPTPPPSRRRDHLLSLPWVVAGLALAAFLLPRSYMRAVAPGIQTGPLMLAAILVSFIALSAAGASTAHSTLGARVTGPILILVAVPKLSGDMIPGGHLVSRLLPYGPDAVVLAAIGIELMAIGWGAHMARRQGRANALARLRSGA
;
A
#
# COMPACT_ATOMS: atom_id res chain seq x y z
N MET A 1 -38.16 -77.67 -4.81
CA MET A 1 -39.49 -77.15 -5.18
C MET A 1 -40.10 -76.61 -3.89
N SER A 2 -40.32 -75.31 -3.66
CA SER A 2 -40.45 -74.20 -4.60
C SER A 2 -40.14 -72.84 -3.93
N ASP A 3 -39.46 -72.00 -4.71
CA ASP A 3 -39.51 -70.54 -4.90
C ASP A 3 -39.83 -69.55 -3.76
N SER A 4 -38.87 -68.62 -3.59
CA SER A 4 -39.05 -67.28 -3.00
C SER A 4 -39.85 -66.35 -3.93
N PRO A 5 -40.44 -65.28 -3.37
CA PRO A 5 -40.19 -63.97 -3.96
C PRO A 5 -39.78 -62.92 -2.91
N SER A 6 -38.61 -62.32 -3.16
CA SER A 6 -38.10 -61.11 -2.52
C SER A 6 -38.94 -59.89 -2.94
N HIS A 7 -39.64 -59.26 -1.98
CA HIS A 7 -40.25 -57.96 -2.20
C HIS A 7 -39.25 -56.84 -1.87
N HIS A 8 -38.73 -56.21 -2.92
CA HIS A 8 -38.11 -54.89 -2.86
C HIS A 8 -39.22 -53.83 -2.65
N GLY A 9 -39.35 -53.33 -1.42
CA GLY A 9 -40.07 -52.09 -1.14
C GLY A 9 -39.20 -50.88 -1.55
N PRO A 10 -39.76 -49.86 -2.22
CA PRO A 10 -38.99 -48.70 -2.66
C PRO A 10 -38.46 -47.94 -1.44
N GLY A 11 -37.15 -47.73 -1.41
CA GLY A 11 -36.49 -46.92 -0.40
C GLY A 11 -37.13 -45.54 -0.33
N SER A 12 -37.50 -45.13 0.89
CA SER A 12 -37.85 -43.75 1.19
C SER A 12 -36.72 -42.85 0.71
N ALA A 13 -37.04 -42.00 -0.27
CA ALA A 13 -36.13 -41.00 -0.78
C ALA A 13 -35.60 -40.15 0.39
N PRO A 14 -34.31 -39.74 0.38
CA PRO A 14 -33.82 -38.81 1.37
C PRO A 14 -34.67 -37.53 1.33
N PRO A 15 -34.92 -36.88 2.49
CA PRO A 15 -35.70 -35.65 2.52
C PRO A 15 -35.09 -34.67 1.51
N SER A 16 -35.94 -34.17 0.61
CA SER A 16 -35.57 -33.15 -0.36
C SER A 16 -34.90 -32.01 0.37
N ALA A 17 -33.64 -31.74 0.01
CA ALA A 17 -32.92 -30.58 0.52
C ALA A 17 -33.81 -29.35 0.25
N SER A 18 -34.30 -28.76 1.34
CA SER A 18 -35.08 -27.53 1.31
C SER A 18 -34.39 -26.52 0.41
N SER A 19 -35.10 -26.09 -0.63
CA SER A 19 -34.75 -25.01 -1.57
C SER A 19 -34.78 -23.64 -0.86
N GLY A 20 -33.92 -23.49 0.14
CA GLY A 20 -33.87 -22.35 1.05
C GLY A 20 -32.46 -21.79 1.18
N ALA A 21 -31.71 -21.72 0.09
CA ALA A 21 -30.55 -20.84 -0.02
C ALA A 21 -30.74 -20.05 -1.30
N SER A 22 -30.96 -18.74 -1.19
CA SER A 22 -30.95 -17.83 -2.34
C SER A 22 -29.64 -18.03 -3.09
N GLY A 23 -29.69 -18.82 -4.16
CA GLY A 23 -28.58 -19.18 -5.04
C GLY A 23 -28.19 -18.00 -5.92
N GLN A 24 -27.93 -16.85 -5.29
CA GLN A 24 -27.42 -15.70 -6.00
C GLN A 24 -25.97 -16.02 -6.33
N ALA A 25 -25.73 -16.29 -7.62
CA ALA A 25 -24.41 -16.58 -8.15
C ALA A 25 -23.39 -15.57 -7.60
N PRO A 26 -22.17 -15.99 -7.23
CA PRO A 26 -21.18 -15.09 -6.67
C PRO A 26 -21.00 -13.85 -7.57
N ARG A 27 -21.23 -12.65 -7.01
CA ARG A 27 -21.10 -11.40 -7.77
C ARG A 27 -19.75 -11.37 -8.49
N SER A 28 -19.77 -11.09 -9.79
CA SER A 28 -18.54 -11.01 -10.56
C SER A 28 -17.62 -9.92 -9.99
N ARG A 29 -16.34 -10.24 -9.79
CA ARG A 29 -15.33 -9.28 -9.30
C ARG A 29 -14.67 -8.46 -10.41
N ARG A 30 -14.96 -8.79 -11.67
CA ARG A 30 -14.46 -8.09 -12.86
C ARG A 30 -14.64 -6.57 -12.81
N PRO A 31 -15.83 -6.01 -12.49
CA PRO A 31 -15.99 -4.55 -12.42
C PRO A 31 -15.13 -3.90 -11.33
N ASP A 32 -14.93 -4.58 -10.19
CA ASP A 32 -14.07 -4.08 -9.11
C ASP A 32 -12.60 -4.03 -9.55
N TYR A 33 -12.14 -4.99 -10.37
CA TYR A 33 -10.79 -4.98 -10.94
C TYR A 33 -10.60 -3.83 -11.94
N VAL A 34 -11.55 -3.63 -12.86
CA VAL A 34 -11.47 -2.55 -13.85
C VAL A 34 -11.48 -1.19 -13.16
N LEU A 35 -12.43 -0.96 -12.24
CA LEU A 35 -12.51 0.29 -11.50
C LEU A 35 -11.22 0.61 -10.75
N THR A 36 -10.70 -0.34 -9.97
CA THR A 36 -9.47 -0.12 -9.21
C THR A 36 -8.25 0.06 -10.11
N ALA A 37 -8.16 -0.64 -11.23
CA ALA A 37 -7.10 -0.45 -12.21
C ALA A 37 -7.12 0.95 -12.82
N VAL A 38 -8.28 1.44 -13.26
CA VAL A 38 -8.44 2.80 -13.80
C VAL A 38 -8.06 3.84 -12.76
N VAL A 39 -8.58 3.73 -11.53
CA VAL A 39 -8.22 4.65 -10.44
C VAL A 39 -6.73 4.59 -10.13
N GLY A 40 -6.11 3.40 -10.14
CA GLY A 40 -4.67 3.23 -9.98
C GLY A 40 -3.85 3.94 -11.06
N ALA A 41 -4.25 3.80 -12.33
CA ALA A 41 -3.59 4.43 -13.47
C ALA A 41 -3.67 5.96 -13.42
N ILE A 42 -4.77 6.53 -12.90
CA ILE A 42 -4.94 7.99 -12.73
C ILE A 42 -4.24 8.49 -11.47
N PHE A 43 -4.24 7.71 -10.40
CA PHE A 43 -3.69 8.08 -9.10
C PHE A 43 -2.21 8.46 -9.20
N ALA A 44 -1.38 7.62 -9.83
CA ALA A 44 0.05 7.86 -9.92
C ALA A 44 0.42 9.21 -10.59
N PRO A 45 -0.09 9.55 -11.79
CA PRO A 45 0.19 10.85 -12.40
C PRO A 45 -0.43 12.01 -11.61
N ALA A 46 -1.65 11.86 -11.07
CA ALA A 46 -2.28 12.91 -10.27
C ALA A 46 -1.46 13.28 -9.03
N THR A 47 -1.02 12.29 -8.24
CA THR A 47 -0.16 12.50 -7.08
C THR A 47 1.19 13.12 -7.46
N SER A 48 1.76 12.69 -8.58
CA SER A 48 3.03 13.24 -9.09
C SER A 48 2.91 14.71 -9.49
N VAL A 49 1.82 15.08 -10.17
CA VAL A 49 1.54 16.49 -10.55
C VAL A 49 1.33 17.35 -9.30
N LEU A 50 0.50 16.89 -8.35
CA LEU A 50 0.27 17.62 -7.09
C LEU A 50 1.57 17.87 -6.33
N LEU A 51 2.46 16.87 -6.29
CA LEU A 51 3.74 17.02 -5.62
C LEU A 51 4.67 17.99 -6.36
N GLY A 52 4.78 17.86 -7.69
CA GLY A 52 5.60 18.78 -8.49
C GLY A 52 5.14 20.23 -8.33
N LEU A 53 3.83 20.47 -8.26
CA LEU A 53 3.26 21.79 -8.01
C LEU A 53 3.55 22.30 -6.58
N ALA A 54 3.58 21.40 -5.59
CA ALA A 54 3.88 21.76 -4.21
C ALA A 54 5.36 22.10 -4.01
N ASP A 55 6.26 21.36 -4.67
CA ASP A 55 7.72 21.53 -4.59
C ASP A 55 8.21 22.76 -5.39
N ALA A 56 7.52 23.13 -6.47
CA ALA A 56 7.90 24.25 -7.32
C ALA A 56 7.63 25.65 -6.72
N ALA A 57 6.87 25.75 -5.62
CA ALA A 57 6.52 27.01 -4.97
C ALA A 57 6.67 26.94 -3.44
N PRO A 58 7.86 26.64 -2.90
CA PRO A 58 8.06 26.31 -1.48
C PRO A 58 7.79 27.47 -0.53
N THR A 59 7.81 28.72 -1.01
CA THR A 59 7.52 29.92 -0.21
C THR A 59 6.02 30.16 -0.03
N GLN A 60 5.15 29.49 -0.79
CA GLN A 60 3.70 29.64 -0.69
C GLN A 60 3.11 28.62 0.29
N ILE A 61 3.36 28.81 1.59
CA ILE A 61 3.04 27.85 2.67
C ILE A 61 1.60 27.32 2.58
N LEU A 62 0.60 28.20 2.43
CA LEU A 62 -0.81 27.80 2.32
C LEU A 62 -1.07 26.91 1.10
N ARG A 63 -0.50 27.26 -0.06
CA ARG A 63 -0.66 26.48 -1.29
C ARG A 63 -0.02 25.11 -1.14
N THR A 64 1.20 25.04 -0.61
CA THR A 64 1.91 23.78 -0.35
C THR A 64 1.12 22.92 0.63
N ALA A 65 0.59 23.50 1.70
CA ALA A 65 -0.25 22.78 2.67
C ALA A 65 -1.54 22.24 2.03
N LEU A 66 -2.23 23.03 1.21
CA LEU A 66 -3.43 22.59 0.48
C LEU A 66 -3.13 21.46 -0.52
N LEU A 67 -2.01 21.53 -1.24
CA LEU A 67 -1.59 20.47 -2.16
C LEU A 67 -1.22 19.18 -1.43
N LEU A 68 -0.51 19.26 -0.30
CA LEU A 68 -0.24 18.10 0.56
C LEU A 68 -1.52 17.52 1.15
N ALA A 69 -2.49 18.36 1.54
CA ALA A 69 -3.80 17.91 1.99
C ALA A 69 -4.58 17.22 0.85
N ALA A 70 -4.50 17.72 -0.37
CA ALA A 70 -5.08 17.07 -1.55
C ALA A 70 -4.44 15.70 -1.82
N ILE A 71 -3.11 15.59 -1.71
CA ILE A 71 -2.40 14.30 -1.79
C ILE A 71 -2.91 13.36 -0.70
N LEU A 72 -3.02 13.83 0.54
CA LEU A 72 -3.54 13.02 1.65
C LEU A 72 -4.95 12.48 1.37
N LEU A 73 -5.87 13.34 0.93
CA LEU A 73 -7.25 12.95 0.61
C LEU A 73 -7.29 11.94 -0.55
N LEU A 74 -6.52 12.20 -1.60
CA LEU A 74 -6.42 11.33 -2.76
C LEU A 74 -5.86 9.96 -2.36
N SER A 75 -4.75 9.91 -1.65
CA SER A 75 -4.07 8.68 -1.22
C SER A 75 -4.89 7.89 -0.21
N ALA A 76 -5.56 8.55 0.74
CA ALA A 76 -6.47 7.90 1.67
C ALA A 76 -7.68 7.28 0.95
N SER A 77 -8.29 8.01 0.02
CA SER A 77 -9.44 7.55 -0.77
C SER A 77 -9.06 6.38 -1.68
N ALA A 78 -7.92 6.48 -2.38
CA ALA A 78 -7.40 5.41 -3.22
C ALA A 78 -7.06 4.16 -2.39
N ALA A 79 -6.38 4.32 -1.26
CA ALA A 79 -6.06 3.21 -0.35
C ALA A 79 -7.33 2.52 0.18
N ALA A 80 -8.36 3.28 0.57
CA ALA A 80 -9.64 2.73 1.00
C ALA A 80 -10.36 1.96 -0.12
N LEU A 81 -10.37 2.50 -1.34
CA LEU A 81 -10.95 1.82 -2.50
C LEU A 81 -10.20 0.53 -2.83
N PHE A 82 -8.87 0.55 -2.88
CA PHE A 82 -8.06 -0.64 -3.19
C PHE A 82 -8.12 -1.69 -2.07
N ALA A 83 -8.21 -1.26 -0.82
CA ALA A 83 -8.40 -2.14 0.32
C ALA A 83 -9.75 -2.87 0.27
N SER A 84 -10.83 -2.13 0.00
CA SER A 84 -12.20 -2.66 0.00
C SER A 84 -12.53 -3.48 -1.25
N ARG A 85 -12.06 -3.07 -2.43
CA ARG A 85 -12.40 -3.67 -3.72
C ARG A 85 -11.33 -4.63 -4.23
N SER A 86 -10.13 -4.12 -4.50
CA SER A 86 -9.01 -4.92 -5.00
C SER A 86 -7.68 -4.21 -4.86
N SER A 87 -6.66 -4.94 -4.41
CA SER A 87 -5.27 -4.47 -4.38
C SER A 87 -4.66 -4.31 -5.77
N LEU A 88 -5.37 -4.69 -6.84
CA LEU A 88 -4.94 -4.48 -8.22
C LEU A 88 -4.73 -2.99 -8.52
N GLY A 89 -5.56 -2.10 -7.97
CA GLY A 89 -5.37 -0.66 -8.19
C GLY A 89 -4.05 -0.13 -7.64
N ALA A 90 -3.61 -0.62 -6.48
CA ALA A 90 -2.29 -0.32 -5.93
C ALA A 90 -1.16 -0.86 -6.81
N LEU A 91 -1.34 -2.06 -7.39
CA LEU A 91 -0.36 -2.64 -8.33
C LEU A 91 -0.25 -1.76 -9.59
N VAL A 92 -1.40 -1.39 -10.17
CA VAL A 92 -1.44 -0.54 -11.38
C VAL A 92 -0.84 0.83 -11.09
N ALA A 93 -1.18 1.48 -9.97
CA ALA A 93 -0.56 2.73 -9.55
C ALA A 93 0.97 2.64 -9.48
N GLY A 94 1.48 1.58 -8.84
CA GLY A 94 2.90 1.32 -8.75
C GLY A 94 3.58 1.08 -10.11
N LEU A 95 2.93 0.33 -11.00
CA LEU A 95 3.41 0.09 -12.37
C LEU A 95 3.36 1.34 -13.24
N THR A 96 2.32 2.16 -13.13
CA THR A 96 2.21 3.43 -13.85
C THR A 96 3.29 4.41 -13.41
N ALA A 97 3.55 4.51 -12.10
CA ALA A 97 4.66 5.30 -11.58
C ALA A 97 6.02 4.74 -12.05
N LEU A 98 6.20 3.41 -12.06
CA LEU A 98 7.43 2.79 -12.55
C LEU A 98 7.64 3.04 -14.05
N ALA A 99 6.57 2.98 -14.86
CA ALA A 99 6.63 3.30 -16.28
C ALA A 99 7.01 4.77 -16.52
N ALA A 100 6.40 5.70 -15.77
CA ALA A 100 6.76 7.11 -15.81
C ALA A 100 8.24 7.32 -15.40
N GLN A 101 8.72 6.62 -14.38
CA GLN A 101 10.11 6.69 -13.96
C GLN A 101 11.08 6.14 -15.01
N SER A 102 10.72 5.04 -15.69
CA SER A 102 11.51 4.49 -16.79
C SER A 102 11.58 5.46 -17.98
N MET A 103 10.49 6.17 -18.28
CA MET A 103 10.49 7.22 -19.30
C MET A 103 11.46 8.35 -18.96
N VAL A 104 11.58 8.74 -17.68
CA VAL A 104 12.56 9.74 -17.23
C VAL A 104 13.99 9.28 -17.51
N PHE A 105 14.31 8.00 -17.30
CA PHE A 105 15.66 7.48 -17.59
C PHE A 105 15.94 7.27 -19.08
N LEU A 106 14.91 7.04 -19.88
CA LEU A 106 15.03 6.86 -21.33
C LEU A 106 14.94 8.18 -22.11
N ALA A 107 14.51 9.27 -21.47
CA ALA A 107 14.36 10.56 -22.12
C ALA A 107 15.74 11.05 -22.62
N PRO A 108 15.90 11.34 -23.93
CA PRO A 108 17.13 11.91 -24.48
C PRO A 108 17.36 13.36 -24.02
N ILE A 109 16.34 13.97 -23.43
CA ILE A 109 16.25 15.37 -23.02
C ILE A 109 16.45 15.39 -21.50
N HIS A 110 17.58 15.93 -21.05
CA HIS A 110 17.90 16.05 -19.63
C HIS A 110 16.80 16.83 -18.90
N ALA A 111 16.50 16.47 -17.65
CA ALA A 111 15.43 17.11 -16.87
C ALA A 111 15.55 18.65 -16.82
N ALA A 112 16.77 19.18 -16.93
CA ALA A 112 17.07 20.62 -16.99
C ALA A 112 16.52 21.35 -18.24
N SER A 113 16.16 20.63 -19.30
CA SER A 113 15.67 21.21 -20.56
C SER A 113 14.14 21.19 -20.70
N LEU A 114 13.42 20.77 -19.65
CA LEU A 114 11.95 20.84 -19.63
C LEU A 114 11.48 22.27 -19.43
N SER A 115 10.47 22.73 -20.17
CA SER A 115 9.91 24.09 -20.00
C SER A 115 9.16 24.28 -18.67
N GLU A 116 8.52 23.21 -18.21
CA GLU A 116 7.64 23.23 -17.05
C GLU A 116 8.40 23.08 -15.72
N LYS A 117 8.44 24.15 -14.92
CA LYS A 117 9.15 24.18 -13.62
C LYS A 117 8.70 23.09 -12.65
N TRP A 118 7.40 22.79 -12.60
CA TRP A 118 6.86 21.76 -11.71
C TRP A 118 7.36 20.36 -12.06
N LEU A 119 7.54 20.08 -13.36
CA LEU A 119 8.03 18.80 -13.84
C LEU A 119 9.53 18.65 -13.58
N GLN A 120 10.30 19.74 -13.75
CA GLN A 120 11.70 19.78 -13.34
C GLN A 120 11.86 19.49 -11.84
N SER A 121 11.06 20.16 -11.00
CA SER A 121 11.08 19.97 -9.54
C SER A 121 10.75 18.52 -9.18
N LEU A 122 9.65 17.99 -9.72
CA LEU A 122 9.23 16.60 -9.50
C LEU A 122 10.33 15.61 -9.87
N ILE A 123 10.90 15.72 -11.07
CA ILE A 123 11.92 14.79 -11.54
C ILE A 123 13.13 14.82 -10.63
N ARG A 124 13.58 16.01 -10.20
CA ARG A 124 14.69 16.17 -9.25
C ARG A 124 14.46 15.43 -7.93
N THR A 125 13.22 15.35 -7.46
CA THR A 125 12.91 14.75 -6.15
C THR A 125 13.10 13.22 -6.09
N GLY A 126 13.03 12.53 -7.24
CA GLY A 126 12.98 11.06 -7.28
C GLY A 126 11.69 10.47 -6.70
N PHE A 127 10.68 11.29 -6.39
CA PHE A 127 9.44 10.83 -5.75
C PHE A 127 8.64 9.85 -6.60
N VAL A 128 8.69 9.95 -7.93
CA VAL A 128 7.97 9.01 -8.82
C VAL A 128 8.45 7.57 -8.57
N LEU A 129 9.75 7.36 -8.37
CA LEU A 129 10.31 6.06 -7.98
C LEU A 129 9.88 5.65 -6.57
N VAL A 130 9.77 6.60 -5.64
CA VAL A 130 9.27 6.34 -4.28
C VAL A 130 7.83 5.86 -4.31
N LEU A 131 6.98 6.55 -5.07
CA LEU A 131 5.58 6.19 -5.29
C LEU A 131 5.47 4.80 -5.91
N ALA A 132 6.29 4.51 -6.93
CA ALA A 132 6.34 3.20 -7.57
C ALA A 132 6.65 2.09 -6.57
N GLY A 133 7.74 2.21 -5.81
CA GLY A 133 8.15 1.21 -4.83
C GLY A 133 7.10 1.00 -3.73
N LEU A 134 6.65 2.09 -3.09
CA LEU A 134 5.69 2.02 -2.00
C LEU A 134 4.37 1.38 -2.43
N TRP A 135 3.80 1.75 -3.58
CA TRP A 135 2.51 1.21 -4.03
C TRP A 135 2.59 -0.20 -4.59
N LEU A 136 3.69 -0.58 -5.25
CA LEU A 136 3.94 -1.98 -5.62
C LEU A 136 4.02 -2.86 -4.37
N GLY A 137 4.83 -2.45 -3.39
CA GLY A 137 4.90 -3.11 -2.09
C GLY A 137 3.55 -3.14 -1.36
N GLY A 138 2.86 -2.01 -1.33
CA GLY A 138 1.56 -1.84 -0.70
C GLY A 138 0.48 -2.72 -1.33
N SER A 139 0.52 -2.95 -2.65
CA SER A 139 -0.40 -3.86 -3.33
C SER A 139 -0.27 -5.30 -2.81
N TRP A 140 0.97 -5.76 -2.64
CA TRP A 140 1.27 -7.06 -2.04
C TRP A 140 0.86 -7.09 -0.57
N GLY A 141 1.20 -6.03 0.17
CA GLY A 141 0.82 -5.81 1.57
C GLY A 141 -0.68 -5.98 1.81
N MET A 142 -1.51 -5.27 1.04
CA MET A 142 -2.97 -5.35 1.11
C MET A 142 -3.50 -6.74 0.73
N ARG A 143 -2.94 -7.37 -0.32
CA ARG A 143 -3.34 -8.73 -0.73
C ARG A 143 -3.09 -9.73 0.39
N GLN A 144 -1.91 -9.70 0.99
CA GLN A 144 -1.54 -10.57 2.09
C GLN A 144 -2.33 -10.29 3.36
N ALA A 145 -2.50 -9.01 3.71
CA ALA A 145 -3.28 -8.60 4.87
C ALA A 145 -4.74 -9.09 4.77
N ARG A 146 -5.33 -9.03 3.56
CA ARG A 146 -6.67 -9.58 3.28
C ARG A 146 -6.74 -11.10 3.45
N ARG A 147 -5.76 -11.84 2.91
CA ARG A 147 -5.66 -13.30 3.09
C ARG A 147 -5.50 -13.69 4.56
N ALA A 148 -4.62 -13.00 5.28
CA ALA A 148 -4.47 -13.18 6.72
C ALA A 148 -5.77 -12.85 7.47
N GLY A 149 -6.50 -11.82 7.04
CA GLY A 149 -7.82 -11.50 7.57
C GLY A 149 -8.82 -12.63 7.34
N HIS A 150 -8.87 -13.22 6.14
CA HIS A 150 -9.73 -14.39 5.89
C HIS A 150 -9.41 -15.54 6.84
N ALA A 151 -8.13 -15.91 6.99
CA ALA A 151 -7.70 -16.96 7.90
C ALA A 151 -8.09 -16.66 9.36
N GLN A 152 -7.98 -15.40 9.80
CA GLN A 152 -8.44 -14.97 11.12
C GLN A 152 -9.94 -15.10 11.31
N GLY A 153 -10.74 -14.85 10.26
CA GLY A 153 -12.19 -15.04 10.31
C GLY A 153 -12.57 -16.52 10.49
N HIS A 154 -11.94 -17.43 9.75
CA HIS A 154 -12.13 -18.88 9.93
C HIS A 154 -11.69 -19.36 11.31
N ALA A 155 -10.52 -18.90 11.79
CA ALA A 155 -10.05 -19.24 13.12
C ALA A 155 -11.03 -18.75 14.20
N ALA A 156 -11.48 -17.50 14.13
CA ALA A 156 -12.46 -16.95 15.07
C ALA A 156 -13.77 -17.75 15.07
N PHE A 157 -14.29 -18.11 13.90
CA PHE A 157 -15.51 -18.92 13.81
C PHE A 157 -15.34 -20.31 14.44
N ARG A 158 -14.22 -20.99 14.17
CA ARG A 158 -13.91 -22.30 14.79
C ARG A 158 -13.80 -22.20 16.31
N LEU A 159 -13.16 -21.15 16.82
CA LEU A 159 -13.09 -20.89 18.27
C LEU A 159 -14.48 -20.72 18.86
N THR A 160 -15.34 -19.91 18.24
CA THR A 160 -16.73 -19.75 18.66
C THR A 160 -17.54 -21.06 18.61
N GLN A 161 -17.24 -21.97 17.68
CA GLN A 161 -17.86 -23.29 17.65
C GLN A 161 -17.35 -24.20 18.76
N ALA A 162 -16.04 -24.21 19.02
CA ALA A 162 -15.43 -24.97 20.10
C ALA A 162 -15.87 -24.48 21.49
N ASP A 163 -16.09 -23.18 21.67
CA ASP A 163 -16.63 -22.63 22.92
C ASP A 163 -18.04 -23.17 23.26
N ARG A 164 -18.77 -23.67 22.24
CA ARG A 164 -20.10 -24.29 22.44
C ARG A 164 -20.01 -25.77 22.81
N THR A 165 -18.86 -26.41 22.66
CA THR A 165 -18.67 -27.83 23.00
C THR A 165 -18.09 -27.96 24.40
N VAL A 166 -18.89 -28.52 25.31
CA VAL A 166 -18.48 -28.77 26.70
C VAL A 166 -17.29 -29.73 26.72
N GLY A 167 -16.23 -29.36 27.45
CA GLY A 167 -15.02 -30.18 27.61
C GLY A 167 -13.92 -29.98 26.56
N SER A 168 -14.10 -29.09 25.57
CA SER A 168 -13.02 -28.74 24.64
C SER A 168 -12.31 -27.46 25.06
N THR A 169 -10.98 -27.49 25.15
CA THR A 169 -10.15 -26.28 25.29
C THR A 169 -9.67 -25.83 23.91
N PRO A 170 -10.14 -24.69 23.38
CA PRO A 170 -9.70 -24.21 22.07
C PRO A 170 -8.22 -23.84 22.05
N THR A 171 -7.53 -24.10 20.93
CA THR A 171 -6.15 -23.65 20.75
C THR A 171 -6.10 -22.13 20.58
N PRO A 172 -5.25 -21.42 21.33
CA PRO A 172 -5.21 -19.96 21.27
C PRO A 172 -4.74 -19.46 19.89
N PRO A 173 -5.22 -18.29 19.45
CA PRO A 173 -4.80 -17.71 18.18
C PRO A 173 -3.28 -17.44 18.17
N PRO A 174 -2.62 -17.53 17.00
CA PRO A 174 -1.18 -17.31 16.90
C PRO A 174 -0.82 -15.88 17.31
N SER A 175 0.24 -15.76 18.12
CA SER A 175 0.71 -14.46 18.60
C SER A 175 1.26 -13.60 17.45
N ARG A 176 0.98 -12.28 17.50
CA ARG A 176 1.47 -11.28 16.52
C ARG A 176 2.49 -10.30 17.08
N ARG A 177 2.95 -10.54 18.30
CA ARG A 177 3.82 -9.61 19.03
C ARG A 177 5.11 -9.32 18.25
N ARG A 178 5.76 -10.36 17.69
CA ARG A 178 7.00 -10.21 16.90
C ARG A 178 6.78 -9.38 15.65
N ASP A 179 5.69 -9.60 14.92
CA ASP A 179 5.35 -8.82 13.72
C ASP A 179 5.19 -7.33 14.04
N HIS A 180 4.56 -7.01 15.17
CA HIS A 180 4.41 -5.63 15.61
C HIS A 180 5.74 -4.99 15.99
N LEU A 181 6.56 -5.69 16.78
CA LEU A 181 7.87 -5.19 17.22
C LEU A 181 8.85 -4.97 16.06
N LEU A 182 8.85 -5.85 15.06
CA LEU A 182 9.76 -5.75 13.91
C LEU A 182 9.28 -4.78 12.83
N SER A 183 7.97 -4.46 12.78
CA SER A 183 7.44 -3.62 11.70
C SER A 183 7.97 -2.20 11.68
N LEU A 184 8.17 -1.58 12.85
CA LEU A 184 8.73 -0.23 12.94
C LEU A 184 10.20 -0.18 12.50
N PRO A 185 11.14 -0.94 13.09
CA PRO A 185 12.54 -0.89 12.67
C PRO A 185 12.72 -1.30 11.21
N TRP A 186 11.92 -2.23 10.70
CA TRP A 186 11.97 -2.62 9.29
C TRP A 186 11.59 -1.49 8.34
N VAL A 187 10.46 -0.81 8.59
CA VAL A 187 10.00 0.32 7.77
C VAL A 187 11.00 1.48 7.86
N VAL A 188 11.48 1.79 9.05
CA VAL A 188 12.48 2.85 9.26
C VAL A 188 13.78 2.52 8.53
N ALA A 189 14.28 1.29 8.63
CA ALA A 189 15.50 0.86 7.93
C ALA A 189 15.35 0.95 6.40
N GLY A 190 14.23 0.48 5.85
CA GLY A 190 13.96 0.56 4.40
C GLY A 190 13.91 2.00 3.89
N LEU A 191 13.24 2.89 4.63
CA LEU A 191 13.17 4.31 4.28
C LEU A 191 14.50 5.02 4.45
N ALA A 192 15.25 4.72 5.51
CA ALA A 192 16.58 5.28 5.74
C ALA A 192 17.56 4.86 4.63
N LEU A 193 17.52 3.59 4.22
CA LEU A 193 18.32 3.08 3.10
C LEU A 193 17.98 3.80 1.79
N ALA A 194 16.69 3.96 1.48
CA ALA A 194 16.25 4.68 0.28
C ALA A 194 16.62 6.18 0.34
N ALA A 195 16.42 6.83 1.50
CA ALA A 195 16.81 8.23 1.72
C ALA A 195 18.33 8.45 1.67
N PHE A 196 19.12 7.43 1.96
CA PHE A 196 20.57 7.48 1.82
C PHE A 196 21.01 7.28 0.36
N LEU A 197 20.46 6.29 -0.33
CA LEU A 197 20.92 5.92 -1.67
C LEU A 197 20.38 6.86 -2.76
N LEU A 198 19.06 7.14 -2.76
CA LEU A 198 18.42 7.90 -3.85
C LEU A 198 19.09 9.24 -4.11
N PRO A 199 19.33 10.12 -3.12
CA PRO A 199 19.88 11.44 -3.40
C PRO A 199 21.30 11.39 -3.99
N ARG A 200 22.05 10.30 -3.73
CA ARG A 200 23.41 10.11 -4.24
C ARG A 200 23.45 9.49 -5.64
N SER A 201 22.56 8.54 -5.91
CA SER A 201 22.54 7.80 -7.18
C SER A 201 21.56 8.40 -8.18
N TYR A 202 20.34 8.69 -7.76
CA TYR A 202 19.27 9.17 -8.63
C TYR A 202 19.56 10.57 -9.19
N MET A 203 19.98 11.52 -8.35
CA MET A 203 20.29 12.88 -8.80
C MET A 203 21.39 12.91 -9.86
N ARG A 204 22.37 12.01 -9.76
CA ARG A 204 23.43 11.85 -10.77
C ARG A 204 22.92 11.17 -12.03
N ALA A 205 22.01 10.20 -11.90
CA ALA A 205 21.41 9.49 -13.03
C ALA A 205 20.53 10.39 -13.91
N VAL A 206 19.98 11.46 -13.35
CA VAL A 206 19.09 12.38 -14.08
C VAL A 206 19.78 13.72 -14.40
N ALA A 207 21.04 13.89 -13.97
CA ALA A 207 21.85 15.07 -14.26
C ALA A 207 22.35 15.07 -15.71
N PRO A 208 22.50 16.26 -16.32
CA PRO A 208 22.94 16.38 -17.69
C PRO A 208 24.37 15.90 -17.92
N GLY A 209 24.57 15.13 -19.00
CA GLY A 209 25.90 14.73 -19.48
C GLY A 209 26.58 13.63 -18.66
N ILE A 210 25.89 13.00 -17.71
CA ILE A 210 26.43 11.89 -16.92
C ILE A 210 25.91 10.56 -17.49
N GLN A 211 26.82 9.67 -17.88
CA GLN A 211 26.43 8.31 -18.29
C GLN A 211 26.10 7.46 -17.06
N THR A 212 24.92 6.86 -17.07
CA THR A 212 24.42 6.08 -15.93
C THR A 212 25.19 4.76 -15.77
N GLY A 213 26.16 4.71 -14.87
CA GLY A 213 26.96 3.51 -14.61
C GLY A 213 26.19 2.39 -13.88
N PRO A 214 26.66 1.13 -13.93
CA PRO A 214 25.97 -0.04 -13.38
C PRO A 214 25.78 0.03 -11.86
N LEU A 215 26.75 0.58 -11.12
CA LEU A 215 26.65 0.77 -9.66
C LEU A 215 25.54 1.76 -9.29
N MET A 216 25.30 2.76 -10.12
CA MET A 216 24.26 3.76 -9.89
C MET A 216 22.88 3.15 -10.11
N LEU A 217 22.70 2.38 -11.18
CA LEU A 217 21.49 1.59 -11.42
C LEU A 217 21.23 0.58 -10.30
N ALA A 218 22.28 -0.10 -9.82
CA ALA A 218 22.16 -1.02 -8.68
C ALA A 218 21.67 -0.29 -7.42
N ALA A 219 22.21 0.89 -7.10
CA ALA A 219 21.76 1.69 -5.95
C ALA A 219 20.30 2.16 -6.09
N ILE A 220 19.88 2.56 -7.30
CA ILE A 220 18.49 2.93 -7.59
C ILE A 220 17.57 1.71 -7.41
N LEU A 221 17.97 0.55 -7.93
CA LEU A 221 17.23 -0.70 -7.80
C LEU A 221 17.11 -1.14 -6.33
N VAL A 222 18.20 -1.08 -5.55
CA VAL A 222 18.19 -1.38 -4.11
C VAL A 222 17.25 -0.44 -3.36
N SER A 223 17.24 0.85 -3.71
CA SER A 223 16.31 1.82 -3.12
C SER A 223 14.86 1.45 -3.42
N PHE A 224 14.56 1.12 -4.68
CA PHE A 224 13.24 0.67 -5.09
C PHE A 224 12.79 -0.61 -4.38
N ILE A 225 13.69 -1.58 -4.21
CA ILE A 225 13.43 -2.82 -3.45
C ILE A 225 13.17 -2.50 -1.99
N ALA A 226 13.96 -1.62 -1.36
CA ALA A 226 13.78 -1.22 0.03
C ALA A 226 12.42 -0.54 0.26
N LEU A 227 12.01 0.34 -0.65
CA LEU A 227 10.69 0.99 -0.64
C LEU A 227 9.55 -0.02 -0.83
N SER A 228 9.72 -0.95 -1.77
CA SER A 228 8.77 -2.04 -1.99
C SER A 228 8.65 -2.95 -0.78
N ALA A 229 9.77 -3.25 -0.12
CA ALA A 229 9.80 -4.04 1.12
C ALA A 229 9.11 -3.29 2.28
N ALA A 230 9.30 -1.98 2.38
CA ALA A 230 8.61 -1.13 3.36
C ALA A 230 7.08 -1.17 3.15
N GLY A 231 6.61 -0.98 1.91
CA GLY A 231 5.18 -1.11 1.57
C GLY A 231 4.63 -2.52 1.82
N ALA A 232 5.38 -3.56 1.44
CA ALA A 232 4.99 -4.96 1.61
C ALA A 232 4.94 -5.39 3.08
N SER A 233 5.75 -4.80 3.96
CA SER A 233 5.79 -5.13 5.39
C SER A 233 4.45 -4.95 6.10
N THR A 234 3.56 -4.11 5.54
CA THR A 234 2.18 -3.93 6.00
C THR A 234 1.35 -5.22 5.98
N ALA A 235 1.79 -6.23 5.23
CA ALA A 235 1.27 -7.59 5.23
C ALA A 235 1.33 -8.26 6.62
N HIS A 236 2.37 -7.99 7.39
CA HIS A 236 2.60 -8.59 8.71
C HIS A 236 2.00 -7.70 9.79
N SER A 237 2.44 -6.44 9.82
CA SER A 237 1.93 -5.43 10.74
C SER A 237 1.86 -4.07 10.06
N THR A 238 0.72 -3.40 10.22
CA THR A 238 0.50 -2.05 9.69
C THR A 238 1.00 -0.96 10.62
N LEU A 239 1.46 -1.32 11.82
CA LEU A 239 1.86 -0.37 12.86
C LEU A 239 3.05 0.47 12.39
N GLY A 240 4.10 -0.16 11.85
CA GLY A 240 5.28 0.55 11.34
C GLY A 240 4.90 1.64 10.35
N ALA A 241 4.14 1.31 9.30
CA ALA A 241 3.69 2.30 8.31
C ALA A 241 2.78 3.40 8.91
N ARG A 242 1.85 3.03 9.79
CA ARG A 242 0.90 3.96 10.43
C ARG A 242 1.54 4.88 11.47
N VAL A 243 2.69 4.51 12.04
CA VAL A 243 3.44 5.31 13.00
C VAL A 243 4.51 6.14 12.28
N THR A 244 5.30 5.52 11.40
CA THR A 244 6.35 6.21 10.67
C THR A 244 5.79 7.28 9.74
N GLY A 245 4.66 7.05 9.07
CA GLY A 245 4.05 8.03 8.17
C GLY A 245 3.79 9.40 8.83
N PRO A 246 3.00 9.46 9.92
CA PRO A 246 2.81 10.68 10.70
C PRO A 246 4.10 11.30 11.25
N ILE A 247 5.06 10.48 11.69
CA ILE A 247 6.35 10.99 12.18
C ILE A 247 7.08 11.75 11.06
N LEU A 248 7.12 11.22 9.84
CA LEU A 248 7.75 11.91 8.71
C LEU A 248 7.06 13.24 8.37
N ILE A 249 5.73 13.29 8.47
CA ILE A 249 4.97 14.53 8.29
C ILE A 249 5.35 15.53 9.39
N LEU A 250 5.35 15.12 10.66
CA LEU A 250 5.71 15.99 11.79
C LEU A 250 7.16 16.49 11.71
N VAL A 251 8.09 15.64 11.27
CA VAL A 251 9.49 16.04 11.04
C VAL A 251 9.59 17.08 9.92
N ALA A 252 8.73 17.02 8.90
CA ALA A 252 8.72 18.00 7.80
C ALA A 252 8.12 19.36 8.19
N VAL A 253 7.19 19.40 9.16
CA VAL A 253 6.43 20.61 9.53
C VAL A 253 7.30 21.84 9.81
N PRO A 254 8.38 21.79 10.63
CA PRO A 254 9.18 22.98 10.90
C PRO A 254 9.73 23.65 9.63
N LYS A 255 10.23 22.84 8.69
CA LYS A 255 10.78 23.35 7.44
C LYS A 255 9.68 23.82 6.46
N LEU A 256 8.49 23.20 6.48
CA LEU A 256 7.33 23.65 5.70
C LEU A 256 6.73 24.96 6.22
N SER A 257 6.98 25.30 7.49
CA SER A 257 6.40 26.48 8.15
C SER A 257 7.11 27.80 7.83
N GLY A 258 8.19 27.80 7.02
CA GLY A 258 8.91 29.01 6.65
C GLY A 258 9.43 29.79 7.87
N ASP A 259 10.08 29.09 8.80
CA ASP A 259 10.60 29.61 10.08
C ASP A 259 9.57 30.08 11.11
N MET A 260 8.27 29.91 10.87
CA MET A 260 7.23 30.14 11.90
C MET A 260 7.35 29.17 13.08
N ILE A 261 7.85 27.95 12.84
CA ILE A 261 8.10 26.93 13.86
C ILE A 261 9.61 26.71 13.97
N PRO A 262 10.21 26.85 15.17
CA PRO A 262 11.63 26.63 15.34
C PRO A 262 12.01 25.18 15.05
N GLY A 263 13.20 24.98 14.48
CA GLY A 263 13.75 23.64 14.19
C GLY A 263 13.77 23.24 12.71
N GLY A 264 13.51 24.15 11.77
CA GLY A 264 13.66 23.87 10.33
C GLY A 264 15.06 23.33 9.95
N HIS A 265 16.10 23.75 10.67
CA HIS A 265 17.48 23.28 10.51
C HIS A 265 17.72 21.84 11.03
N LEU A 266 16.81 21.27 11.83
CA LEU A 266 16.95 19.90 12.30
C LEU A 266 16.76 18.90 11.16
N VAL A 267 15.84 19.19 10.22
CA VAL A 267 15.63 18.35 9.03
C VAL A 267 16.89 18.31 8.17
N SER A 268 17.51 19.47 7.92
CA SER A 268 18.76 19.54 7.16
C SER A 268 19.96 18.96 7.93
N ARG A 269 19.94 18.93 9.25
CA ARG A 269 20.99 18.27 10.06
C ARG A 269 20.82 16.75 10.14
N LEU A 270 19.58 16.27 10.28
CA LEU A 270 19.25 14.84 10.35
C LEU A 270 19.39 14.16 8.97
N LEU A 271 19.04 14.89 7.91
CA LEU A 271 19.01 14.42 6.54
C LEU A 271 19.74 15.42 5.63
N PRO A 272 21.06 15.61 5.78
CA PRO A 272 21.84 16.61 5.04
C PRO A 272 21.82 16.39 3.52
N TYR A 273 21.57 15.15 3.11
CA TYR A 273 21.37 14.77 1.72
C TYR A 273 20.01 14.15 1.47
N GLY A 274 19.08 14.18 2.42
CA GLY A 274 17.79 13.48 2.28
C GLY A 274 16.75 14.25 1.46
N PRO A 275 15.54 13.69 1.32
CA PRO A 275 14.45 14.35 0.60
C PRO A 275 14.09 15.69 1.24
N ASP A 276 13.65 16.65 0.41
CA ASP A 276 13.14 17.92 0.92
C ASP A 276 11.84 17.73 1.73
N ALA A 277 11.44 18.73 2.53
CA ALA A 277 10.32 18.62 3.46
C ALA A 277 9.00 18.30 2.77
N VAL A 278 8.75 18.85 1.59
CA VAL A 278 7.55 18.54 0.78
C VAL A 278 7.53 17.06 0.41
N VAL A 279 8.66 16.54 -0.07
CA VAL A 279 8.82 15.13 -0.46
C VAL A 279 8.73 14.22 0.77
N LEU A 280 9.36 14.60 1.87
CA LEU A 280 9.33 13.86 3.14
C LEU A 280 7.90 13.73 3.68
N ALA A 281 7.14 14.83 3.67
CA ALA A 281 5.73 14.82 4.05
C ALA A 281 4.91 13.93 3.13
N ALA A 282 5.13 14.01 1.80
CA ALA A 282 4.44 13.16 0.83
C ALA A 282 4.74 11.67 1.03
N ILE A 283 6.00 11.28 1.27
CA ILE A 283 6.38 9.90 1.63
C ILE A 283 5.62 9.46 2.89
N GLY A 284 5.54 10.33 3.89
CA GLY A 284 4.79 10.08 5.12
C GLY A 284 3.30 9.84 4.88
N ILE A 285 2.69 10.66 4.02
CA ILE A 285 1.29 10.52 3.60
C ILE A 285 1.04 9.18 2.89
N GLU A 286 1.85 8.86 1.88
CA GLU A 286 1.72 7.62 1.11
C GLU A 286 1.87 6.38 1.99
N LEU A 287 2.88 6.38 2.86
CA LEU A 287 3.12 5.28 3.79
C LEU A 287 1.96 5.10 4.78
N MET A 288 1.45 6.21 5.33
CA MET A 288 0.29 6.19 6.22
C MET A 288 -0.95 5.65 5.49
N ALA A 289 -1.23 6.11 4.27
CA ALA A 289 -2.34 5.66 3.46
C ALA A 289 -2.27 4.16 3.17
N ILE A 290 -1.10 3.65 2.76
CA ILE A 290 -0.87 2.21 2.54
C ILE A 290 -1.05 1.42 3.84
N GLY A 291 -0.53 1.91 4.97
CA GLY A 291 -0.69 1.28 6.27
C GLY A 291 -2.16 1.14 6.70
N TRP A 292 -2.96 2.19 6.52
CA TRP A 292 -4.40 2.15 6.77
C TRP A 292 -5.14 1.28 5.77
N GLY A 293 -4.80 1.35 4.48
CA GLY A 293 -5.38 0.49 3.45
C GLY A 293 -5.15 -1.00 3.72
N ALA A 294 -3.94 -1.40 4.12
CA ALA A 294 -3.65 -2.78 4.50
C ALA A 294 -4.45 -3.23 5.75
N HIS A 295 -4.65 -2.33 6.72
CA HIS A 295 -5.47 -2.61 7.90
C HIS A 295 -6.94 -2.82 7.53
N MET A 296 -7.48 -1.95 6.68
CA MET A 296 -8.83 -2.08 6.14
C MET A 296 -8.99 -3.37 5.33
N ALA A 297 -8.02 -3.71 4.48
CA ALA A 297 -8.04 -4.94 3.68
C ALA A 297 -8.10 -6.19 4.58
N ARG A 298 -7.36 -6.19 5.69
CA ARG A 298 -7.44 -7.26 6.71
C ARG A 298 -8.80 -7.31 7.40
N ARG A 299 -9.35 -6.15 7.80
CA ARG A 299 -10.70 -6.08 8.40
C ARG A 299 -11.76 -6.61 7.44
N GLN A 300 -11.71 -6.22 6.17
CA GLN A 300 -12.63 -6.71 5.15
C GLN A 300 -12.50 -8.21 4.92
N GLY A 301 -11.27 -8.74 4.88
CA GLY A 301 -11.03 -10.18 4.76
C GLY A 301 -11.66 -10.97 5.90
N ARG A 302 -11.52 -10.50 7.16
CA ARG A 302 -12.17 -11.10 8.33
C ARG A 302 -13.69 -11.07 8.23
N ALA A 303 -14.25 -9.90 7.94
CA ALA A 303 -15.70 -9.71 7.85
C ALA A 303 -16.31 -10.60 6.77
N ASN A 304 -15.69 -10.66 5.59
CA ASN A 304 -16.14 -11.50 4.48
C ASN A 304 -16.09 -12.99 4.80
N ALA A 305 -15.05 -13.45 5.50
CA ALA A 305 -14.96 -14.86 5.92
C ALA A 305 -16.06 -15.22 6.93
N LEU A 306 -16.26 -14.38 7.95
CA LEU A 306 -17.31 -14.58 8.95
C LEU A 306 -18.71 -14.55 8.35
N ALA A 307 -18.97 -13.65 7.40
CA ALA A 307 -20.25 -13.56 6.71
C ALA A 307 -20.57 -14.86 5.96
N ARG A 308 -19.60 -15.42 5.21
CA ARG A 308 -19.77 -16.68 4.48
C ARG A 308 -20.05 -17.88 5.39
N LEU A 309 -19.25 -17.99 6.46
CA LEU A 309 -19.40 -19.08 7.42
C LEU A 309 -20.74 -19.03 8.16
N ARG A 310 -21.26 -17.82 8.44
CA ARG A 310 -22.58 -17.64 9.06
C ARG A 310 -23.74 -17.89 8.09
N SER A 311 -23.56 -17.63 6.80
CA SER A 311 -24.56 -17.90 5.78
C SER A 311 -24.57 -19.35 5.29
N GLY A 312 -23.67 -20.22 5.79
CA GLY A 312 -23.56 -21.61 5.36
C GLY A 312 -23.05 -21.79 3.92
N ALA A 313 -22.29 -20.81 3.40
CA ALA A 313 -21.80 -20.77 2.02
C ALA A 313 -20.28 -20.96 1.91
#